data_AF-A0A085Z5W0-F1
#
_entry.id   AF-A0A085Z5W0-F1
#
_cell.length_a   1.000
_cell.length_b   1.000
_cell.length_c   1.000
_cell.angle_alpha   90.00
_cell.angle_beta   90.00
_cell.angle_gamma   90.00
#
_symmetry.space_group_name_H-M   'P 1'
#
loop_
_entity.id
_entity.type
_entity.pdbx_description
1 polymer ?
#
loop_
_entity_poly.entity_id
_entity_poly.type
_entity_poly.pdbx_seq_one_letter_code
_entity_poly.pdbx_strand_id
1 'polypeptide(L)'
;MNDTDLIGVFYNDEYLLKITRRYIQLNTNIGTAHKPFYSEVLWREKYDFKRLEEEFQLSENLVLMNADNELQNISINILEDNIMISLTRFTN
;
A
#
# COMPACT_ATOMS: atom_id res chain seq x y z
N MET A 1 -8.95 -6.43 -11.83
CA MET A 1 -7.76 -5.56 -11.62
C MET A 1 -6.60 -6.20 -12.36
N ASN A 2 -5.96 -5.43 -13.24
CA ASN A 2 -4.68 -5.79 -13.87
C ASN A 2 -3.53 -5.18 -13.05
N ASP A 3 -2.31 -5.69 -13.24
CA ASP A 3 -1.11 -5.24 -12.52
C ASP A 3 -0.87 -3.72 -12.65
N THR A 4 -1.26 -3.15 -13.79
CA THR A 4 -1.17 -1.71 -14.05
C THR A 4 -2.13 -0.87 -13.21
N ASP A 5 -3.25 -1.46 -12.78
CA ASP A 5 -4.28 -0.75 -12.01
C ASP A 5 -3.79 -0.46 -10.59
N LEU A 6 -2.87 -1.28 -10.08
CA LEU A 6 -2.24 -1.14 -8.75
C LEU A 6 -1.08 -0.14 -8.74
N ILE A 7 -0.55 0.26 -9.90
CA ILE A 7 0.52 1.25 -9.95
C ILE A 7 -0.05 2.62 -9.56
N GLY A 8 0.49 3.22 -8.51
CA GLY A 8 -0.02 4.48 -7.98
C GLY A 8 0.52 4.83 -6.62
N VAL A 9 -0.04 5.92 -6.08
CA VAL A 9 0.14 6.34 -4.70
C VAL A 9 -1.20 6.18 -4.00
N PHE A 10 -1.19 5.55 -2.84
CA PHE A 10 -2.35 5.36 -1.99
C PHE A 10 -2.02 5.87 -0.60
N TYR A 11 -2.97 6.49 0.08
CA TYR A 11 -2.70 7.12 1.38
C TYR A 11 -3.93 7.16 2.28
N ASN A 12 -3.68 7.36 3.57
CA ASN A 12 -4.63 7.82 4.57
C ASN A 12 -3.89 8.79 5.52
N ASP A 13 -4.47 9.16 6.66
CA ASP A 13 -3.83 10.14 7.56
C ASP A 13 -2.48 9.69 8.16
N GLU A 14 -2.16 8.40 8.11
CA GLU A 14 -1.04 7.77 8.83
C GLU A 14 -0.03 7.09 7.90
N TYR A 15 -0.48 6.58 6.76
CA TYR A 15 0.30 5.73 5.86
C TYR A 15 0.25 6.22 4.42
N LEU A 16 1.36 6.05 3.71
CA LEU A 16 1.47 6.26 2.27
C LEU A 16 2.11 5.05 1.61
N LEU A 17 1.37 4.37 0.74
CA LEU A 17 1.84 3.29 -0.09
C LEU A 17 2.13 3.78 -1.50
N LYS A 18 3.35 3.56 -1.97
CA LYS A 18 3.77 3.85 -3.33
C LYS A 18 4.10 2.55 -4.04
N ILE A 19 3.31 2.22 -5.06
CA ILE A 19 3.52 1.05 -5.92
C ILE A 19 4.01 1.54 -7.28
N THR A 20 5.18 1.07 -7.68
CA THR A 20 5.78 1.35 -8.99
C THR A 20 6.04 0.04 -9.74
N ARG A 21 6.43 0.11 -11.02
CA ARG A 21 6.86 -1.07 -11.79
C ARG A 21 8.12 -1.76 -11.24
N ARG A 22 8.82 -1.16 -10.29
CA ARG A 22 10.12 -1.65 -9.79
C ARG A 22 10.10 -2.00 -8.32
N TYR A 23 9.35 -1.24 -7.53
CA TYR A 23 9.34 -1.37 -6.08
C TYR A 23 8.00 -0.97 -5.49
N ILE A 24 7.72 -1.52 -4.31
CA ILE A 24 6.70 -1.06 -3.37
C ILE A 24 7.41 -0.38 -2.21
N GLN A 25 6.82 0.71 -1.72
CA GLN A 25 7.31 1.39 -0.53
C GLN A 25 6.12 1.80 0.32
N LEU A 26 6.15 1.45 1.61
CA LEU A 26 5.20 1.98 2.59
C LEU A 26 5.93 2.95 3.50
N ASN A 27 5.38 4.15 3.63
CA ASN A 27 5.81 5.14 4.58
C ASN A 27 4.75 5.33 5.66
N THR A 28 5.18 5.78 6.84
CA THR A 28 4.30 6.27 7.90
C THR A 28 4.69 7.67 8.34
N ASN A 29 3.72 8.38 8.92
CA ASN A 29 3.95 9.60 9.68
C ASN A 29 3.65 9.42 11.18
N ILE A 30 3.32 8.19 11.62
CA ILE A 30 3.14 7.85 13.03
C ILE A 30 4.47 8.15 13.74
N GLY A 31 4.41 8.79 14.91
CA GLY A 31 5.61 9.18 15.64
C GLY A 31 6.34 10.43 15.11
N THR A 32 5.88 11.03 14.01
CA THR A 32 6.46 12.27 13.49
C THR A 32 5.82 13.51 14.12
N ALA A 33 6.63 14.47 14.55
CA ALA A 33 6.15 15.71 15.19
C ALA A 33 5.42 16.65 14.21
N HIS A 34 5.60 16.47 12.91
CA HIS A 34 5.07 17.31 11.86
C HIS A 34 4.29 16.49 10.83
N LYS A 35 3.00 16.24 11.11
CA LYS A 35 2.03 15.83 10.07
C LYS A 35 1.93 16.97 9.03
N PRO A 36 1.79 16.69 7.72
CA PRO A 36 1.43 15.40 7.09
C PRO A 36 2.61 14.67 6.40
N PHE A 37 3.86 14.94 6.78
CA PHE A 37 4.99 14.38 6.04
C PHE A 37 5.25 12.91 6.41
N TYR A 38 5.04 11.98 5.46
CA TYR A 38 5.41 10.56 5.60
C TYR A 38 6.93 10.39 5.49
N SER A 39 7.62 10.63 6.60
CA SER A 39 9.08 10.70 6.66
C SER A 39 9.74 9.37 7.06
N GLU A 40 9.00 8.46 7.70
CA GLU A 40 9.50 7.15 8.09
C GLU A 40 9.13 6.11 7.02
N VAL A 41 10.12 5.31 6.57
CA VAL A 41 9.90 4.21 5.62
C VAL A 41 9.83 2.92 6.41
N LEU A 42 8.66 2.28 6.40
CA LEU A 42 8.45 0.98 7.06
C LEU A 42 9.01 -0.15 6.20
N TRP A 43 8.67 -0.16 4.90
CA TRP A 43 9.17 -1.16 3.95
C TRP A 43 9.52 -0.55 2.61
N ARG A 44 10.53 -1.14 1.96
CA ARG A 44 10.85 -0.89 0.56
C ARG A 44 11.39 -2.15 -0.09
N GLU A 45 10.58 -2.71 -0.98
CA GLU A 45 10.84 -4.04 -1.54
C GLU A 45 10.69 -4.03 -3.06
N LYS A 46 11.33 -5.01 -3.71
CA LYS A 46 11.14 -5.21 -5.16
C LYS A 46 9.68 -5.57 -5.40
N TYR A 47 9.09 -4.99 -6.45
CA TYR A 47 7.73 -5.33 -6.85
C TYR A 47 7.72 -6.74 -7.43
N ASP A 48 7.29 -7.72 -6.63
CA ASP A 48 7.10 -9.11 -7.05
C ASP A 48 5.64 -9.50 -6.75
N PHE A 49 4.81 -9.31 -7.77
CA PHE A 49 3.37 -9.54 -7.73
C PHE A 49 3.06 -11.04 -7.81
N LYS A 50 2.30 -11.56 -6.84
CA LYS A 50 1.71 -12.90 -6.92
C LYS A 50 0.21 -12.81 -6.74
N ARG A 51 -0.52 -13.23 -7.77
CA ARG A 51 -1.96 -13.42 -7.68
C ARG A 51 -2.24 -14.74 -6.96
N LEU A 52 -2.85 -14.64 -5.79
CA LEU A 52 -3.48 -15.76 -5.09
C LEU A 52 -4.98 -15.69 -5.38
N GLU A 53 -5.71 -16.79 -5.24
CA GLU A 53 -7.06 -16.96 -5.79
C GLU A 53 -8.01 -15.80 -5.45
N GLU A 54 -8.01 -15.33 -4.20
CA GLU A 54 -8.87 -14.23 -3.70
C GLU A 54 -8.08 -13.00 -3.21
N GLU A 55 -6.74 -13.06 -3.23
CA GLU A 55 -5.87 -12.01 -2.65
C GLU A 55 -4.71 -11.68 -3.58
N PHE A 56 -4.22 -10.43 -3.51
CA PHE A 56 -3.03 -10.03 -4.26
C PHE A 56 -1.87 -9.82 -3.30
N GLN A 57 -0.89 -10.73 -3.32
CA GLN A 57 0.33 -10.51 -2.57
C GLN A 57 1.19 -9.48 -3.31
N LEU A 58 1.35 -8.31 -2.69
CA LEU A 58 2.14 -7.21 -3.22
C LEU A 58 3.63 -7.44 -2.91
N SER A 59 3.92 -7.96 -1.72
CA SER A 59 5.27 -8.32 -1.30
C SER A 59 5.27 -9.39 -0.21
N GLU A 60 6.44 -9.78 0.29
CA GLU A 60 6.57 -10.72 1.42
C GLU A 60 5.93 -10.20 2.70
N ASN A 61 5.76 -8.87 2.81
CA ASN A 61 5.24 -8.19 4.01
C ASN A 61 3.86 -7.55 3.80
N LEU A 62 3.37 -7.47 2.55
CA LEU A 62 2.14 -6.78 2.19
C LEU A 62 1.20 -7.64 1.34
N VAL A 63 -0.02 -7.83 1.84
CA VAL A 63 -1.10 -8.51 1.11
C VAL A 63 -2.23 -7.53 0.88
N LEU A 64 -2.71 -7.43 -0.36
CA LEU A 64 -3.91 -6.68 -0.71
C LEU A 64 -5.13 -7.60 -0.59
N MET A 65 -6.00 -7.24 0.35
CA MET A 65 -7.19 -8.00 0.76
C MET A 65 -8.41 -7.65 -0.09
N ASN A 66 -8.55 -6.38 -0.47
CA ASN A 66 -9.66 -5.91 -1.27
C ASN A 66 -9.28 -4.65 -2.04
N ALA A 67 -9.85 -4.49 -3.22
CA ALA A 67 -9.73 -3.28 -4.01
C ALA A 67 -11.10 -2.88 -4.54
N ASP A 68 -11.60 -1.75 -4.04
CA ASP A 68 -12.80 -1.13 -4.56
C ASP A 68 -12.40 -0.14 -5.65
N ASN A 69 -12.66 -0.51 -6.90
CA ASN A 69 -12.36 0.32 -8.06
C ASN A 69 -13.23 1.58 -8.15
N GLU A 70 -14.45 1.57 -7.59
CA GLU A 70 -15.34 2.73 -7.61
C GLU A 70 -14.89 3.78 -6.58
N LEU A 71 -14.50 3.32 -5.40
CA LEU A 71 -14.00 4.18 -4.32
C LEU A 71 -12.49 4.46 -4.41
N GLN A 72 -11.80 3.80 -5.33
CA GLN A 72 -10.34 3.81 -5.46
C GLN A 72 -9.62 3.48 -4.15
N ASN A 73 -10.23 2.61 -3.35
CA ASN A 73 -9.73 2.21 -2.05
C ASN A 73 -9.09 0.83 -2.13
N ILE A 74 -7.99 0.65 -1.41
CA ILE A 74 -7.36 -0.64 -1.21
C ILE A 74 -7.28 -0.93 0.29
N SER A 75 -7.50 -2.18 0.66
CA SER A 75 -7.19 -2.68 2.00
C SER A 75 -5.95 -3.55 1.91
N ILE A 76 -4.92 -3.21 2.66
CA ILE A 76 -3.71 -4.04 2.76
C ILE A 76 -3.54 -4.55 4.19
N ASN A 77 -3.01 -5.76 4.31
CA ASN A 77 -2.57 -6.37 5.55
C ASN A 77 -1.05 -6.33 5.62
N ILE A 78 -0.54 -5.79 6.72
CA ILE A 78 0.85 -5.81 7.11
C ILE A 78 1.08 -7.12 7.86
N LEU A 79 1.84 -8.05 7.28
CA LEU A 79 1.93 -9.41 7.82
C LEU A 79 2.69 -9.51 9.15
N GLU A 80 3.75 -8.72 9.34
CA GLU A 80 4.57 -8.77 10.56
C GLU A 80 3.79 -8.36 11.81
N ASP A 81 2.96 -7.31 11.68
CA ASP A 81 2.21 -6.72 12.79
C ASP A 81 0.72 -7.10 12.80
N ASN A 82 0.26 -7.84 11.78
CA ASN A 82 -1.16 -8.15 11.54
C ASN A 82 -2.06 -6.91 11.56
N ILE A 83 -1.57 -5.82 10.96
CA ILE A 83 -2.27 -4.53 10.88
C ILE A 83 -2.98 -4.44 9.53
N MET A 84 -4.29 -4.24 9.58
CA MET A 84 -5.08 -3.94 8.39
C MET A 84 -5.20 -2.43 8.22
N ILE A 85 -4.82 -1.92 7.04
CA ILE A 85 -4.94 -0.51 6.70
C ILE A 85 -5.76 -0.33 5.43
N SER A 86 -6.62 0.69 5.44
CA SER A 86 -7.38 1.14 4.27
C SER A 86 -6.75 2.41 3.73
N LEU A 87 -6.49 2.43 2.41
CA LEU A 87 -5.81 3.51 1.73
C LEU A 87 -6.64 3.95 0.51
N THR A 88 -6.66 5.25 0.24
CA THR A 88 -7.33 5.83 -0.92
C THR A 88 -6.29 6.20 -1.97
N ARG A 89 -6.58 5.91 -3.24
CA ARG A 89 -5.70 6.27 -4.36
C ARG A 89 -5.66 7.78 -4.53
N PHE A 90 -4.47 8.30 -4.73
CA PHE A 90 -4.26 9.69 -5.12
C PHE A 90 -4.57 9.87 -6.62
N THR A 91 -5.58 10.68 -6.92
CA THR A 91 -5.92 11.13 -8.28
C THR A 91 -5.46 12.57 -8.47
N ASN A 92 -4.67 12.82 -9.51
CA ASN A 92 -4.41 14.19 -9.98
C ASN A 92 -5.63 14.78 -10.69
#